data_AF-A0A6I0JR92-F1
#
_entry.id   AF-A0A6I0JR92-F1
#
_cell.length_a   1.000
_cell.length_b   1.000
_cell.length_c   1.000
_cell.angle_alpha   90.00
_cell.angle_beta   90.00
_cell.angle_gamma   90.00
#
_symmetry.space_group_name_H-M   'P 1'
#
loop_
_entity.id
_entity.type
_entity.pdbx_description
1 polymer ?
#
loop_
_entity_poly.entity_id
_entity_poly.type
_entity_poly.pdbx_seq_one_letter_code
_entity_poly.pdbx_strand_id
1 'polypeptide(L)'
;IQVTDLTANQELQGTRKELLAQLVTLVGLTYEQFTRTVLLAQNDFATFLKSRESAKAELLEKLTGTEIYSRISSEIYLRSKTADAELNQLKSNATLIELLSEEEITLLRTEKESLTNLREQGSKALIDLNAQLSVLHTLKLQQEQRDKKVQDMRLDEEKSKKLREEYTRQSDSLIRFRGQCEAVQPDLSRARELDVQIQSLVSQSKQVEEILQGAEKAANAQANKLQSVQGALHTSCHSLKNLTGEIELPVTEETGLFLESVRNRLKEQEDQLAILQEKNEARVNRLNAFGIEAVTDEQARWMQEQTRLQNARQQMLEWRKAGTEAERLKAQQE
;
A
#
# COMPACT_ATOMS: atom_id res chain seq x y z
N ILE A 1 101.27 93.24 61.28
CA ILE A 1 102.09 92.41 60.37
C ILE A 1 101.65 92.83 58.99
N GLN A 2 102.50 93.55 58.26
CA GLN A 2 102.27 93.88 56.86
C GLN A 2 103.09 92.88 56.05
N VAL A 3 102.46 92.19 55.11
CA VAL A 3 103.12 91.22 54.23
C VAL A 3 102.95 91.74 52.81
N THR A 4 104.06 92.11 52.19
CA THR A 4 104.11 92.63 50.83
C THR A 4 104.72 91.58 49.91
N ASP A 5 104.06 91.30 48.79
CA ASP A 5 104.70 90.57 47.70
C ASP A 5 105.68 91.54 47.02
N LEU A 6 106.98 91.27 47.16
CA LEU A 6 108.03 92.12 46.62
C LEU A 6 108.15 92.05 45.09
N THR A 7 107.55 91.03 44.46
CA THR A 7 107.57 90.83 43.00
C THR A 7 106.40 91.57 42.35
N ALA A 8 105.22 91.47 42.95
CA ALA A 8 104.01 92.16 42.49
C ALA A 8 103.82 93.56 43.10
N ASN A 9 104.66 93.91 44.09
CA ASN A 9 104.60 95.15 44.88
C ASN A 9 103.20 95.44 45.46
N GLN A 10 102.50 94.38 45.88
CA GLN A 10 101.13 94.43 46.37
C GLN A 10 101.07 93.96 47.84
N GLU A 11 100.31 94.67 48.66
CA GLU A 11 100.04 94.27 50.04
C GLU A 11 99.01 93.13 50.09
N LEU A 12 99.39 92.02 50.73
CA LEU A 12 98.46 90.94 51.03
C LEU A 12 97.51 91.41 52.15
N GLN A 13 96.22 91.50 51.84
CA GLN A 13 95.18 91.89 52.80
C GLN A 13 94.53 90.68 53.46
N GLY A 14 94.30 90.76 54.77
CA GLY A 14 93.61 89.71 55.52
C GLY A 14 93.76 89.90 57.03
N THR A 15 93.01 89.11 57.80
CA THR A 15 93.23 89.04 59.25
C THR A 15 94.57 88.36 59.54
N ARG A 16 95.12 88.60 60.73
CA ARG A 16 96.43 88.03 61.12
C ARG A 16 96.50 86.51 60.93
N LYS A 17 95.40 85.79 61.16
CA LYS A 17 95.35 84.32 61.01
C LYS A 17 95.36 83.88 59.54
N GLU A 18 94.59 84.56 58.69
CA GLU A 18 94.55 84.25 57.25
C GLU A 18 95.88 84.57 56.59
N LEU A 19 96.51 85.71 56.94
CA LEU A 19 97.84 86.06 56.44
C LEU A 19 98.91 85.05 56.86
N LEU A 20 98.85 84.53 58.09
CA LEU A 20 99.75 83.46 58.53
C LEU A 20 99.49 82.14 57.78
N ALA A 21 98.23 81.77 57.55
CA ALA A 21 97.90 80.56 56.78
C ALA A 21 98.34 80.69 55.31
N GLN A 22 98.13 81.85 54.70
CA GLN A 22 98.60 82.14 53.34
C GLN A 22 100.13 82.13 53.25
N LEU A 23 100.82 82.69 54.25
CA LEU A 23 102.28 82.61 54.33
C LEU A 23 102.77 81.16 54.39
N VAL A 24 102.13 80.29 55.18
CA VAL A 24 102.49 78.88 55.25
C VAL A 24 102.26 78.18 53.90
N THR A 25 101.16 78.46 53.21
CA THR A 25 100.88 77.91 51.87
C THR A 25 101.88 78.40 50.82
N LEU A 26 102.29 79.66 50.87
CA LEU A 26 103.22 80.27 49.91
C LEU A 26 104.67 79.86 50.15
N VAL A 27 105.09 79.81 51.42
CA VAL A 27 106.46 79.43 51.82
C VAL A 27 106.62 77.89 51.84
N GLY A 28 105.51 77.15 51.94
CA GLY A 28 105.51 75.68 51.99
C GLY A 28 105.98 75.10 53.32
N LEU A 29 106.25 75.94 54.32
CA LEU A 29 106.77 75.55 55.63
C LEU A 29 106.00 76.26 56.74
N THR A 30 105.73 75.56 57.84
CA THR A 30 105.21 76.20 59.06
C THR A 30 106.30 77.02 59.76
N TYR A 31 105.91 77.92 60.67
CA TYR A 31 106.86 78.76 61.41
C TYR A 31 107.97 77.94 62.10
N GLU A 32 107.61 76.86 62.80
CA GLU A 32 108.57 75.97 63.46
C GLU A 32 109.48 75.23 62.46
N GLN A 33 108.98 74.95 61.26
CA GLN A 33 109.75 74.29 60.22
C GLN A 33 110.75 75.25 59.61
N PHE A 34 110.32 76.49 59.31
CA PHE A 34 111.15 77.54 58.75
C PHE A 34 112.30 77.97 59.70
N THR A 35 112.05 78.11 61.00
CA THR A 35 113.11 78.45 61.96
C THR A 35 114.14 77.34 62.13
N ARG A 36 113.73 76.07 62.01
CA ARG A 36 114.61 74.91 62.13
C ARG A 36 115.45 74.63 60.88
N THR A 37 114.99 75.04 59.69
CA THR A 37 115.68 74.71 58.42
C THR A 37 116.35 75.91 57.76
N VAL A 38 115.81 77.13 57.88
CA VAL A 38 116.31 78.32 57.18
C VAL A 38 117.01 79.30 58.12
N LEU A 39 116.46 79.54 59.31
CA LEU A 39 116.94 80.60 60.21
C LEU A 39 118.00 80.13 61.22
N LEU A 40 118.17 78.81 61.38
CA LEU A 40 119.14 78.12 62.24
C LEU A 40 119.51 78.90 63.51
N ALA A 41 118.53 79.10 64.39
CA ALA A 41 118.77 79.70 65.70
C ALA A 41 119.69 78.80 66.56
N GLN A 42 120.55 79.42 67.37
CA GLN A 42 121.49 78.71 68.24
C GLN A 42 120.74 77.71 69.14
N ASN A 43 121.12 76.43 69.10
CA ASN A 43 120.52 75.25 69.76
C ASN A 43 119.32 74.56 69.06
N ASP A 44 118.69 75.13 68.03
CA ASP A 44 117.43 74.58 67.49
C ASP A 44 117.64 73.39 66.53
N PHE A 45 118.83 73.29 65.92
CA PHE A 45 119.24 72.12 65.12
C PHE A 45 119.38 70.85 65.96
N ALA A 46 119.83 70.97 67.22
CA ALA A 46 119.95 69.83 68.13
C ALA A 46 118.56 69.28 68.54
N THR A 47 117.55 70.14 68.63
CA THR A 47 116.15 69.76 68.87
C THR A 47 115.57 68.99 67.69
N PHE A 48 115.92 69.36 66.45
CA PHE A 48 115.56 68.59 65.26
C PHE A 48 116.14 67.17 65.29
N LEU A 49 117.42 67.00 65.62
CA LEU A 49 118.05 65.67 65.77
C LEU A 49 117.43 64.82 66.88
N LYS A 50 116.88 65.43 67.93
CA LYS A 50 116.20 64.72 69.04
C LYS A 50 114.71 64.45 68.80
N SER A 51 114.11 65.01 67.75
CA SER A 51 112.70 64.82 67.45
C SER A 51 112.37 63.40 66.96
N ARG A 52 111.09 63.01 67.06
CA ARG A 52 110.60 61.67 66.66
C ARG A 52 110.80 61.46 65.16
N GLU A 53 111.09 60.22 64.76
CA GLU A 53 111.31 59.85 63.36
C GLU A 53 110.16 60.25 62.44
N SER A 54 108.91 60.16 62.92
CA SER A 54 107.73 60.60 62.17
C SER A 54 107.73 62.11 61.88
N ALA A 55 108.13 62.93 62.86
CA ALA A 55 108.21 64.38 62.71
C ALA A 55 109.39 64.81 61.83
N LYS A 56 110.50 64.05 61.88
CA LYS A 56 111.63 64.21 60.95
C LYS A 56 111.23 63.86 59.52
N ALA A 57 110.54 62.74 59.33
CA ALA A 57 110.07 62.28 58.03
C ALA A 57 109.09 63.28 57.40
N GLU A 58 108.11 63.77 58.17
CA GLU A 58 107.15 64.78 57.69
C GLU A 58 107.85 66.10 57.29
N LEU A 59 108.85 66.54 58.08
CA LEU A 59 109.61 67.74 57.76
C LEU A 59 110.48 67.55 56.51
N LEU A 60 111.15 66.41 56.40
CA LEU A 60 111.97 66.08 55.24
C LEU A 60 111.10 65.97 53.98
N GLU A 61 109.94 65.32 54.05
CA GLU A 61 109.01 65.17 52.93
C GLU A 61 108.51 66.52 52.39
N LYS A 62 108.17 67.45 53.29
CA LYS A 62 107.75 68.81 52.91
C LYS A 62 108.89 69.63 52.31
N LEU A 63 110.11 69.46 52.83
CA LEU A 63 111.30 70.17 52.35
C LEU A 63 111.80 69.65 51.00
N THR A 64 111.63 68.35 50.72
CA THR A 64 111.99 67.73 49.43
C THR A 64 110.84 67.67 48.43
N GLY A 65 109.64 68.11 48.81
CA GLY A 65 108.44 68.06 47.97
C GLY A 65 107.94 66.64 47.68
N THR A 66 108.31 65.65 48.52
CA THR A 66 107.97 64.22 48.33
C THR A 66 106.68 63.80 49.02
N GLU A 67 105.89 64.76 49.52
CA GLU A 67 104.56 64.56 50.12
C GLU A 67 103.58 63.77 49.22
N ILE A 68 103.82 63.78 47.91
CA ILE A 68 103.04 63.04 46.91
C ILE A 68 103.09 61.53 47.20
N TYR A 69 104.23 60.98 47.64
CA TYR A 69 104.36 59.55 47.91
C TYR A 69 103.58 59.11 49.16
N SER A 70 103.53 59.97 50.19
CA SER A 70 102.70 59.72 51.38
C SER A 70 101.22 59.68 51.01
N ARG A 71 100.76 60.60 50.14
CA ARG A 71 99.39 60.59 49.59
C ARG A 71 99.11 59.36 48.74
N ILE A 72 100.03 58.98 47.85
CA ILE A 72 99.91 57.76 47.02
C ILE A 72 99.82 56.51 47.92
N SER A 73 100.67 56.39 48.94
CA SER A 73 100.64 55.24 49.85
C SER A 73 99.32 55.13 50.62
N SER A 74 98.76 56.26 51.04
CA SER A 74 97.47 56.32 51.73
C SER A 74 96.32 55.92 50.80
N GLU A 75 96.33 56.38 49.55
CA GLU A 75 95.33 56.03 48.54
C GLU A 75 95.39 54.54 48.17
N ILE A 76 96.60 53.99 47.99
CA ILE A 76 96.80 52.55 47.74
C ILE A 76 96.26 51.73 48.91
N TYR A 77 96.56 52.12 50.15
CA TYR A 77 96.05 51.45 51.34
C TYR A 77 94.52 51.50 51.39
N LEU A 78 93.91 52.65 51.08
CA LEU A 78 92.46 52.81 51.07
C LEU A 78 91.81 51.91 50.01
N ARG A 79 92.37 51.85 48.80
CA ARG A 79 91.91 50.96 47.72
C ARG A 79 92.07 49.48 48.03
N SER A 80 93.19 49.09 48.65
CA SER A 80 93.40 47.71 49.10
C SER A 80 92.36 47.33 50.14
N LYS A 81 92.13 48.20 51.12
CA LYS A 81 91.14 47.98 52.18
C LYS A 81 89.72 47.86 51.64
N THR A 82 89.35 48.67 50.64
CA THR A 82 88.02 48.55 49.99
C THR A 82 87.89 47.24 49.22
N ALA A 83 88.93 46.84 48.47
CA ALA A 83 88.92 45.58 47.72
C ALA A 83 88.85 44.36 48.66
N ASP A 84 89.58 44.39 49.79
CA ASP A 84 89.51 43.34 50.81
C ASP A 84 88.12 43.27 51.46
N ALA A 85 87.47 44.42 51.68
CA ALA A 85 86.10 44.46 52.20
C ALA A 85 85.09 43.85 51.20
N GLU A 86 85.19 44.20 49.92
CA GLU A 86 84.35 43.63 48.85
C GLU A 86 84.55 42.13 48.71
N LEU A 87 85.80 41.65 48.74
CA LEU A 87 86.12 40.23 48.69
C LEU A 87 85.57 39.48 49.90
N ASN A 88 85.68 40.05 51.10
CA ASN A 88 85.10 39.46 52.31
C ASN A 88 83.57 39.42 52.25
N GLN A 89 82.93 40.45 51.69
CA GLN A 89 81.49 40.46 51.46
C GLN A 89 81.08 39.37 50.44
N LEU A 90 81.85 39.21 49.35
CA LEU A 90 81.58 38.17 48.34
C LEU A 90 81.76 36.77 48.93
N LYS A 91 82.79 36.55 49.75
CA LYS A 91 83.00 35.30 50.48
C LYS A 91 81.88 35.03 51.47
N SER A 92 81.44 36.04 52.23
CA SER A 92 80.29 35.94 53.13
C SER A 92 79.01 35.56 52.38
N ASN A 93 78.77 36.17 51.22
CA ASN A 93 77.64 35.86 50.35
C ASN A 93 77.73 34.44 49.77
N ALA A 94 78.94 33.97 49.41
CA ALA A 94 79.15 32.61 48.94
C ALA A 94 78.91 31.58 50.05
N THR A 95 79.31 31.85 51.29
CA THR A 95 79.04 30.98 52.45
C THR A 95 77.57 30.96 52.88
N LEU A 96 76.79 31.97 52.52
CA LEU A 96 75.33 31.99 52.73
C LEU A 96 74.59 31.03 51.79
N ILE A 97 75.21 30.65 50.67
CA ILE A 97 74.67 29.67 49.73
C ILE A 97 75.11 28.29 50.20
N GLU A 98 74.22 27.62 50.92
CA GLU A 98 74.40 26.22 51.31
C GLU A 98 74.32 25.34 50.05
N LEU A 99 75.48 24.90 49.58
CA LEU A 99 75.61 24.01 48.44
C LEU A 99 75.25 22.60 48.89
N LEU A 100 74.31 21.97 48.19
CA LEU A 100 74.00 20.55 48.38
C LEU A 100 75.28 19.74 48.12
N SER A 101 75.54 18.80 49.03
CA SER A 101 76.59 17.81 48.85
C SER A 101 76.30 16.93 47.63
N GLU A 102 77.36 16.35 47.07
CA GLU A 102 77.23 15.45 45.93
C GLU A 102 76.39 14.21 46.29
N GLU A 103 76.44 13.78 47.55
CA GLU A 103 75.62 12.72 48.14
C GLU A 103 74.13 13.09 48.14
N GLU A 104 73.75 14.28 48.62
CA GLU A 104 72.35 14.76 48.59
C GLU A 104 71.82 14.89 47.16
N ILE A 105 72.65 15.37 46.23
CA ILE A 105 72.28 15.45 44.81
C ILE A 105 72.03 14.05 44.24
N THR A 106 72.87 13.07 44.58
CA THR A 106 72.65 11.69 44.12
C THR A 106 71.39 11.08 44.72
N LEU A 107 71.12 11.28 46.02
CA LEU A 107 69.89 10.83 46.67
C LEU A 107 68.65 11.42 45.99
N LEU A 108 68.60 12.75 45.81
CA LEU A 108 67.48 13.43 45.15
C LEU A 108 67.29 12.97 43.70
N ARG A 109 68.37 12.64 42.98
CA ARG A 109 68.28 12.06 41.62
C ARG A 109 67.68 10.66 41.65
N THR A 110 68.12 9.80 42.56
CA THR A 110 67.57 8.44 42.69
C THR A 110 66.11 8.46 43.11
N GLU A 111 65.73 9.36 44.03
CA GLU A 111 64.35 9.56 44.45
C GLU A 111 63.48 10.02 43.28
N LYS A 112 63.93 11.04 42.54
CA LYS A 112 63.25 11.50 41.32
C LYS A 112 63.05 10.36 40.33
N GLU A 113 64.07 9.57 40.08
CA GLU A 113 64.00 8.43 39.15
C GLU A 113 62.99 7.37 39.62
N SER A 114 62.99 7.07 40.92
CA SER A 114 62.01 6.16 41.52
C SER A 114 60.56 6.67 41.38
N LEU A 115 60.34 7.97 41.61
CA LEU A 115 59.03 8.61 41.49
C LEU A 115 58.57 8.67 40.04
N THR A 116 59.48 8.90 39.09
CA THR A 116 59.16 8.86 37.66
C THR A 116 58.76 7.45 37.23
N ASN A 117 59.48 6.42 37.68
CA ASN A 117 59.13 5.03 37.39
C ASN A 117 57.77 4.65 37.98
N LEU A 118 57.49 5.05 39.23
CA LEU A 118 56.19 4.81 39.86
C LEU A 118 55.05 5.51 39.10
N ARG A 119 55.28 6.75 38.66
CA ARG A 119 54.32 7.51 37.85
C ARG A 119 54.04 6.82 36.51
N GLU A 120 55.08 6.33 35.83
CA GLU A 120 54.91 5.60 34.56
C GLU A 120 54.15 4.29 34.74
N GLN A 121 54.45 3.53 35.80
CA GLN A 121 53.70 2.31 36.13
C GLN A 121 52.22 2.62 36.43
N GLY A 122 51.95 3.65 37.23
CA GLY A 122 50.59 4.11 37.51
C GLY A 122 49.85 4.57 36.25
N SER A 123 50.53 5.29 35.36
CA SER A 123 49.95 5.72 34.08
C SER A 123 49.61 4.53 33.18
N LYS A 124 50.47 3.51 33.11
CA LYS A 124 50.18 2.28 32.36
C LYS A 124 48.97 1.55 32.93
N ALA A 125 48.93 1.36 34.25
CA ALA A 125 47.80 0.72 34.93
C ALA A 125 46.48 1.47 34.71
N LEU A 126 46.49 2.80 34.69
CA LEU A 126 45.32 3.62 34.38
C LEU A 126 44.83 3.43 32.93
N ILE A 127 45.76 3.38 31.97
CA ILE A 127 45.41 3.12 30.56
C ILE A 127 44.77 1.74 30.43
N ASP A 128 45.37 0.72 31.05
CA ASP A 128 44.86 -0.65 31.01
C ASP A 128 43.47 -0.75 31.66
N LEU A 129 43.27 -0.11 32.82
CA LEU A 129 41.99 -0.08 33.51
C LEU A 129 40.92 0.65 32.69
N ASN A 130 41.28 1.75 32.02
CA ASN A 130 40.36 2.48 31.16
C ASN A 130 39.98 1.67 29.91
N ALA A 131 40.93 0.90 29.33
CA ALA A 131 40.64 -0.02 28.25
C ALA A 131 39.66 -1.12 28.70
N GLN A 132 39.85 -1.69 29.89
CA GLN A 132 38.94 -2.68 30.47
C GLN A 132 37.53 -2.09 30.71
N LEU A 133 37.44 -0.88 31.25
CA LEU A 133 36.17 -0.17 31.44
C LEU A 133 35.45 0.10 30.11
N SER A 134 36.20 0.48 29.07
CA SER A 134 35.64 0.68 27.74
C SER A 134 35.03 -0.60 27.17
N VAL A 135 35.72 -1.74 27.33
CA VAL A 135 35.19 -3.05 26.92
C VAL A 135 33.92 -3.40 27.69
N LEU A 136 33.91 -3.22 29.01
CA LEU A 136 32.71 -3.46 29.83
C LEU A 136 31.54 -2.57 29.43
N HIS A 137 31.79 -1.29 29.14
CA HIS A 137 30.76 -0.36 28.68
C HIS A 137 30.18 -0.78 27.34
N THR A 138 31.03 -1.16 26.37
CA THR A 138 30.58 -1.69 25.08
C THR A 138 29.79 -2.99 25.24
N LEU A 139 30.24 -3.89 26.11
CA LEU A 139 29.53 -5.15 26.38
C LEU A 139 28.14 -4.89 26.99
N LYS A 140 28.05 -3.97 27.95
CA LYS A 140 26.77 -3.57 28.56
C LYS A 140 25.82 -2.99 27.52
N LEU A 141 26.30 -2.10 26.65
CA LEU A 141 25.51 -1.54 25.57
C LEU A 141 25.01 -2.62 24.59
N GLN A 142 25.87 -3.58 24.23
CA GLN A 142 25.49 -4.70 23.38
C GLN A 142 24.43 -5.59 24.04
N GLN A 143 24.53 -5.82 25.35
CA GLN A 143 23.53 -6.58 26.10
C GLN A 143 22.16 -5.88 26.06
N GLU A 144 22.11 -4.57 26.35
CA GLU A 144 20.87 -3.79 26.28
C GLU A 144 20.26 -3.80 24.87
N GLN A 145 21.09 -3.74 23.81
CA GLN A 145 20.62 -3.86 22.43
C GLN A 145 20.07 -5.26 22.12
N ARG A 146 20.70 -6.32 22.63
CA ARG A 146 20.20 -7.69 22.47
C ARG A 146 18.87 -7.87 23.18
N ASP A 147 18.73 -7.37 24.39
CA ASP A 147 17.48 -7.48 25.16
C ASP A 147 16.32 -6.77 24.47
N LYS A 148 16.56 -5.56 23.92
CA LYS A 148 15.58 -4.86 23.08
C LYS A 148 15.18 -5.67 21.84
N LYS A 149 16.16 -6.21 21.11
CA LYS A 149 15.89 -7.06 19.93
C LYS A 149 15.08 -8.31 20.29
N VAL A 150 15.37 -8.94 21.42
CA VAL A 150 14.61 -10.11 21.91
C VAL A 150 13.18 -9.70 22.25
N GLN A 151 12.98 -8.55 22.89
CA GLN A 151 11.65 -8.02 23.19
C GLN A 151 10.85 -7.74 21.91
N ASP A 152 11.46 -7.08 20.92
CA ASP A 152 10.82 -6.79 19.63
C ASP A 152 10.45 -8.08 18.89
N MET A 153 11.36 -9.07 18.85
CA MET A 153 11.08 -10.38 18.28
C MET A 153 9.91 -11.08 18.96
N ARG A 154 9.79 -11.01 20.29
CA ARG A 154 8.64 -11.58 21.02
C ARG A 154 7.33 -10.90 20.65
N LEU A 155 7.33 -9.57 20.54
CA LEU A 155 6.15 -8.81 20.12
C LEU A 155 5.72 -9.17 18.70
N ASP A 156 6.69 -9.32 17.78
CA ASP A 156 6.40 -9.70 16.39
C ASP A 156 5.95 -11.16 16.28
N GLU A 157 6.50 -12.07 17.09
CA GLU A 157 6.03 -13.45 17.17
C GLU A 157 4.58 -13.52 17.68
N GLU A 158 4.22 -12.75 18.71
CA GLU A 158 2.84 -12.65 19.18
C GLU A 158 1.88 -12.10 18.11
N LYS A 159 2.28 -11.04 17.39
CA LYS A 159 1.50 -10.50 16.26
C LYS A 159 1.32 -11.55 15.17
N SER A 160 2.40 -12.25 14.80
CA SER A 160 2.37 -13.32 13.80
C SER A 160 1.47 -14.48 14.22
N LYS A 161 1.49 -14.84 15.51
CA LYS A 161 0.61 -15.87 16.07
C LYS A 161 -0.86 -15.45 15.99
N LYS A 162 -1.19 -14.23 16.41
CA LYS A 162 -2.56 -13.68 16.29
C LYS A 162 -3.05 -13.67 14.84
N LEU A 163 -2.20 -13.24 13.91
CA LEU A 163 -2.55 -13.22 12.49
C LEU A 163 -2.78 -14.62 11.92
N ARG A 164 -1.96 -15.60 12.33
CA ARG A 164 -2.17 -17.01 11.97
C ARG A 164 -3.46 -17.59 12.54
N GLU A 165 -3.78 -17.27 13.79
CA GLU A 165 -5.03 -17.68 14.42
C GLU A 165 -6.24 -17.08 13.69
N GLU A 166 -6.18 -15.80 13.30
CA GLU A 166 -7.24 -15.13 12.55
C GLU A 166 -7.40 -15.70 11.14
N TYR A 167 -6.29 -15.94 10.43
CA TYR A 167 -6.31 -16.62 9.13
C TYR A 167 -6.94 -18.01 9.23
N THR A 168 -6.58 -18.78 10.26
CA THR A 168 -7.14 -20.12 10.49
C THR A 168 -8.65 -20.04 10.74
N ARG A 169 -9.10 -19.10 11.58
CA ARG A 169 -10.54 -18.87 11.83
C ARG A 169 -11.30 -18.51 10.54
N GLN A 170 -10.72 -17.67 9.70
CA GLN A 170 -11.33 -17.29 8.41
C GLN A 170 -11.39 -18.49 7.47
N SER A 171 -10.30 -19.26 7.36
CA SER A 171 -10.25 -20.49 6.56
C SER A 171 -11.30 -21.50 7.04
N ASP A 172 -11.41 -21.74 8.34
CA ASP A 172 -12.41 -22.65 8.92
C ASP A 172 -13.83 -22.17 8.64
N SER A 173 -14.09 -20.86 8.71
CA SER A 173 -15.38 -20.27 8.34
C SER A 173 -15.72 -20.50 6.87
N LEU A 174 -14.74 -20.32 5.97
CA LEU A 174 -14.92 -20.58 4.54
C LEU A 174 -15.15 -22.06 4.24
N ILE A 175 -14.44 -22.97 4.91
CA ILE A 175 -14.65 -24.41 4.79
C ILE A 175 -16.07 -24.77 5.25
N ARG A 176 -16.53 -24.24 6.39
CA ARG A 176 -17.89 -24.45 6.89
C ARG A 176 -18.93 -23.92 5.90
N PHE A 177 -18.75 -22.70 5.40
CA PHE A 177 -19.64 -22.09 4.42
C PHE A 177 -19.69 -22.92 3.13
N ARG A 178 -18.53 -23.35 2.62
CA ARG A 178 -18.46 -24.24 1.46
C ARG A 178 -19.21 -25.56 1.70
N GLY A 179 -19.02 -26.18 2.87
CA GLY A 179 -19.75 -27.39 3.25
C GLY A 179 -21.27 -27.18 3.31
N GLN A 180 -21.73 -26.03 3.78
CA GLN A 180 -23.15 -25.66 3.75
C GLN A 180 -23.67 -25.49 2.32
N CYS A 181 -22.89 -24.86 1.43
CA CYS A 181 -23.25 -24.75 0.01
C CYS A 181 -23.32 -26.12 -0.67
N GLU A 182 -22.35 -27.00 -0.41
CA GLU A 182 -22.32 -28.36 -0.94
C GLU A 182 -23.52 -29.19 -0.43
N ALA A 183 -23.95 -28.98 0.83
CA ALA A 183 -25.13 -29.65 1.39
C ALA A 183 -26.45 -29.21 0.73
N VAL A 184 -26.55 -27.94 0.28
CA VAL A 184 -27.76 -27.39 -0.38
C VAL A 184 -27.77 -27.65 -1.90
N GLN A 185 -26.61 -27.95 -2.49
CA GLN A 185 -26.46 -28.27 -3.91
C GLN A 185 -27.40 -29.38 -4.43
N PRO A 186 -27.58 -30.54 -3.75
CA PRO A 186 -28.53 -31.56 -4.20
C PRO A 186 -29.97 -31.06 -4.20
N ASP A 187 -30.39 -30.33 -3.16
CA ASP A 187 -31.74 -29.77 -3.09
C ASP A 187 -32.00 -28.75 -4.20
N LEU A 188 -31.00 -27.92 -4.52
CA LEU A 188 -31.08 -26.97 -5.64
C LEU A 188 -31.15 -27.68 -7.00
N SER A 189 -30.40 -28.78 -7.17
CA SER A 189 -30.48 -29.59 -8.40
C SER A 189 -31.84 -30.26 -8.55
N ARG A 190 -32.39 -30.81 -7.45
CA ARG A 190 -33.72 -31.39 -7.40
C ARG A 190 -34.81 -30.35 -7.68
N ALA A 191 -34.68 -29.14 -7.13
CA ALA A 191 -35.60 -28.04 -7.42
C ALA A 191 -35.58 -27.68 -8.92
N ARG A 192 -34.40 -27.64 -9.55
CA ARG A 192 -34.27 -27.41 -11.01
C ARG A 192 -34.87 -28.55 -11.83
N GLU A 193 -34.68 -29.79 -11.43
CA GLU A 193 -35.31 -30.95 -12.09
C GLU A 193 -36.84 -30.87 -12.00
N LEU A 194 -37.38 -30.51 -10.83
CA LEU A 194 -38.81 -30.30 -10.64
C LEU A 194 -39.31 -29.13 -11.48
N ASP A 195 -38.59 -28.01 -11.57
CA ASP A 195 -38.95 -26.89 -12.43
C ASP A 195 -39.03 -27.31 -13.91
N VAL A 196 -38.08 -28.12 -14.38
CA VAL A 196 -38.10 -28.66 -15.75
C VAL A 196 -39.30 -29.61 -15.94
N GLN A 197 -39.60 -30.46 -14.96
CA GLN A 197 -40.79 -31.33 -15.02
C GLN A 197 -42.08 -30.51 -15.06
N ILE A 198 -42.21 -29.47 -14.21
CA ILE A 198 -43.35 -28.56 -14.21
C ILE A 198 -43.48 -27.86 -15.57
N GLN A 199 -42.40 -27.32 -16.13
CA GLN A 199 -42.42 -26.71 -17.47
C GLN A 199 -42.87 -27.70 -18.54
N SER A 200 -42.41 -28.96 -18.46
CA SER A 200 -42.83 -30.00 -19.40
C SER A 200 -44.32 -30.33 -19.25
N LEU A 201 -44.83 -30.47 -18.03
CA LEU A 201 -46.25 -30.73 -17.75
C LEU A 201 -47.13 -29.55 -18.17
N VAL A 202 -46.68 -28.31 -17.95
CA VAL A 202 -47.37 -27.11 -18.44
C VAL A 202 -47.43 -27.12 -19.97
N SER A 203 -46.33 -27.47 -20.64
CA SER A 203 -46.32 -27.58 -22.10
C SER A 203 -47.25 -28.70 -22.62
N GLN A 204 -47.29 -29.85 -21.94
CA GLN A 204 -48.18 -30.97 -22.26
C GLN A 204 -49.65 -30.60 -22.02
N SER A 205 -49.95 -29.94 -20.91
CA SER A 205 -51.30 -29.45 -20.62
C SER A 205 -51.77 -28.48 -21.70
N LYS A 206 -50.90 -27.58 -22.15
CA LYS A 206 -51.20 -26.66 -23.24
C LYS A 206 -51.44 -27.39 -24.57
N GLN A 207 -50.63 -28.39 -24.89
CA GLN A 207 -50.86 -29.24 -26.08
C GLN A 207 -52.18 -30.00 -26.01
N VAL A 208 -52.53 -30.56 -24.84
CA VAL A 208 -53.81 -31.24 -24.64
C VAL A 208 -54.99 -30.26 -24.76
N GLU A 209 -54.85 -29.05 -24.25
CA GLU A 209 -55.86 -28.00 -24.37
C GLU A 209 -56.05 -27.57 -25.84
N GLU A 210 -54.97 -27.45 -26.62
CA GLU A 210 -55.02 -27.19 -28.07
C GLU A 210 -55.68 -28.35 -28.83
N ILE A 211 -55.37 -29.60 -28.48
CA ILE A 211 -56.01 -30.79 -29.07
C ILE A 211 -57.50 -30.84 -28.73
N LEU A 212 -57.87 -30.57 -27.47
CA LEU A 212 -59.27 -30.52 -27.04
C LEU A 212 -60.04 -29.42 -27.75
N GLN A 213 -59.48 -28.21 -27.87
CA GLN A 213 -60.08 -27.14 -28.68
C GLN A 213 -60.21 -27.54 -30.15
N GLY A 214 -59.23 -28.26 -30.70
CA GLY A 214 -59.30 -28.83 -32.05
C GLY A 214 -60.42 -29.85 -32.20
N ALA A 215 -60.55 -30.77 -31.23
CA ALA A 215 -61.59 -31.79 -31.20
C ALA A 215 -62.98 -31.18 -30.99
N GLU A 216 -63.12 -30.16 -30.15
CA GLU A 216 -64.37 -29.42 -29.95
C GLU A 216 -64.79 -28.69 -31.23
N LYS A 217 -63.85 -28.03 -31.92
CA LYS A 217 -64.11 -27.44 -33.24
C LYS A 217 -64.52 -28.49 -34.27
N ALA A 218 -63.88 -29.66 -34.28
CA ALA A 218 -64.24 -30.75 -35.17
C ALA A 218 -65.63 -31.30 -34.87
N ALA A 219 -65.96 -31.54 -33.58
CA ALA A 219 -67.28 -31.98 -33.15
C ALA A 219 -68.38 -30.96 -33.49
N ASN A 220 -68.12 -29.66 -33.32
CA ASN A 220 -69.05 -28.60 -33.73
C ASN A 220 -69.20 -28.53 -35.26
N ALA A 221 -68.10 -28.67 -36.02
CA ALA A 221 -68.16 -28.72 -37.47
C ALA A 221 -69.02 -29.90 -37.94
N GLN A 222 -68.92 -31.03 -37.24
CA GLN A 222 -69.67 -32.23 -37.49
C GLN A 222 -71.16 -32.12 -37.12
N ALA A 223 -71.47 -31.48 -35.99
CA ALA A 223 -72.85 -31.16 -35.60
C ALA A 223 -73.53 -30.17 -36.58
N ASN A 224 -72.80 -29.17 -37.06
CA ASN A 224 -73.31 -28.21 -38.07
C ASN A 224 -73.58 -28.89 -39.40
N LYS A 225 -72.67 -29.79 -39.77
CA LYS A 225 -72.86 -30.71 -40.86
C LYS A 225 -74.21 -31.45 -40.67
N LEU A 226 -74.44 -32.06 -39.51
CA LEU A 226 -75.66 -32.86 -39.23
C LEU A 226 -76.95 -32.10 -39.39
N GLN A 227 -76.89 -30.83 -39.05
CA GLN A 227 -78.03 -29.93 -39.19
C GLN A 227 -78.33 -29.64 -40.67
N SER A 228 -77.31 -29.43 -41.50
CA SER A 228 -77.47 -29.19 -42.95
C SER A 228 -78.01 -30.43 -43.68
N VAL A 229 -77.57 -31.62 -43.26
CA VAL A 229 -78.15 -32.93 -43.60
C VAL A 229 -79.62 -32.98 -43.30
N GLN A 230 -80.01 -32.76 -42.06
CA GLN A 230 -81.42 -32.81 -41.69
C GLN A 230 -82.24 -31.80 -42.51
N GLY A 231 -81.70 -30.61 -42.79
CA GLY A 231 -82.30 -29.63 -43.70
C GLY A 231 -82.51 -30.14 -45.14
N ALA A 232 -81.53 -30.87 -45.71
CA ALA A 232 -81.62 -31.47 -47.04
C ALA A 232 -82.64 -32.64 -47.12
N LEU A 233 -82.79 -33.42 -46.04
CA LEU A 233 -83.87 -34.42 -45.96
C LEU A 233 -85.23 -33.74 -45.94
N HIS A 234 -85.36 -32.68 -45.14
CA HIS A 234 -86.63 -32.01 -44.94
C HIS A 234 -87.14 -31.41 -46.26
N THR A 235 -86.25 -30.79 -47.04
CA THR A 235 -86.57 -30.29 -48.39
C THR A 235 -86.87 -31.41 -49.39
N SER A 236 -86.18 -32.54 -49.34
CA SER A 236 -86.49 -33.71 -50.20
C SER A 236 -87.83 -34.38 -49.84
N CYS A 237 -88.13 -34.55 -48.55
CA CYS A 237 -89.43 -35.04 -48.08
C CYS A 237 -90.57 -34.07 -48.45
N HIS A 238 -90.32 -32.76 -48.39
CA HIS A 238 -91.28 -31.74 -48.85
C HIS A 238 -91.50 -31.80 -50.38
N SER A 239 -90.48 -32.17 -51.15
CA SER A 239 -90.59 -32.34 -52.61
C SER A 239 -91.45 -33.57 -52.95
N LEU A 240 -91.32 -34.65 -52.19
CA LEU A 240 -92.18 -35.84 -52.29
C LEU A 240 -93.62 -35.55 -51.85
N LYS A 241 -93.81 -34.73 -50.81
CA LYS A 241 -95.13 -34.28 -50.34
C LYS A 241 -95.93 -33.52 -51.41
N ASN A 242 -95.27 -32.89 -52.38
CA ASN A 242 -95.94 -32.17 -53.48
C ASN A 242 -96.35 -33.07 -54.67
N LEU A 243 -95.82 -34.30 -54.78
CA LEU A 243 -96.14 -35.25 -55.86
C LEU A 243 -97.25 -36.24 -55.50
N THR A 244 -97.49 -36.46 -54.21
CA THR A 244 -98.59 -37.30 -53.70
C THR A 244 -99.54 -36.43 -52.91
N GLY A 245 -100.63 -36.01 -53.56
CA GLY A 245 -101.68 -35.21 -52.93
C GLY A 245 -102.22 -35.84 -51.64
N GLU A 246 -102.32 -35.00 -50.63
CA GLU A 246 -102.96 -35.18 -49.31
C GLU A 246 -102.59 -36.43 -48.50
N ILE A 247 -101.44 -36.39 -47.82
CA ILE A 247 -101.32 -36.91 -46.44
C ILE A 247 -100.36 -36.00 -45.65
N GLU A 248 -100.86 -35.30 -44.64
CA GLU A 248 -100.05 -34.87 -43.51
C GLU A 248 -99.66 -36.11 -42.72
N LEU A 249 -98.37 -36.35 -42.44
CA LEU A 249 -97.94 -37.00 -41.19
C LEU A 249 -96.41 -36.83 -40.98
N PRO A 250 -95.98 -36.82 -39.71
CA PRO A 250 -94.68 -36.36 -39.24
C PRO A 250 -93.55 -37.34 -39.57
N VAL A 251 -92.37 -36.75 -39.77
CA VAL A 251 -91.12 -37.46 -40.08
C VAL A 251 -90.60 -38.16 -38.83
N THR A 252 -91.06 -39.38 -38.55
CA THR A 252 -90.40 -40.33 -37.66
C THR A 252 -90.77 -41.78 -38.01
N GLU A 253 -89.75 -42.58 -38.34
CA GLU A 253 -89.66 -44.06 -38.37
C GLU A 253 -90.60 -44.91 -39.25
N GLU A 254 -91.73 -44.42 -39.76
CA GLU A 254 -92.64 -45.24 -40.59
C GLU A 254 -92.40 -45.18 -42.12
N THR A 255 -91.38 -44.42 -42.56
CA THR A 255 -91.04 -44.21 -43.98
C THR A 255 -90.55 -45.47 -44.70
N GLY A 256 -89.99 -46.45 -43.98
CA GLY A 256 -89.56 -47.73 -44.55
C GLY A 256 -90.73 -48.59 -45.04
N LEU A 257 -91.80 -48.69 -44.25
CA LEU A 257 -92.96 -49.54 -44.54
C LEU A 257 -93.85 -48.94 -45.65
N PHE A 258 -93.89 -47.61 -45.78
CA PHE A 258 -94.61 -46.94 -46.86
C PHE A 258 -93.91 -47.07 -48.22
N LEU A 259 -92.57 -46.95 -48.27
CA LEU A 259 -91.82 -47.19 -49.51
C LEU A 259 -91.90 -48.66 -49.96
N GLU A 260 -92.03 -49.59 -49.02
CA GLU A 260 -92.24 -51.02 -49.30
C GLU A 260 -93.66 -51.32 -49.80
N SER A 261 -94.69 -50.64 -49.26
CA SER A 261 -96.07 -50.78 -49.76
C SER A 261 -96.26 -50.16 -51.16
N VAL A 262 -95.59 -49.04 -51.46
CA VAL A 262 -95.56 -48.44 -52.80
C VAL A 262 -94.81 -49.35 -53.78
N ARG A 263 -93.70 -49.98 -53.37
CA ARG A 263 -92.96 -50.94 -54.20
C ARG A 263 -93.79 -52.19 -54.53
N ASN A 264 -94.50 -52.75 -53.55
CA ASN A 264 -95.34 -53.93 -53.75
C ASN A 264 -96.53 -53.63 -54.67
N ARG A 265 -97.16 -52.46 -54.53
CA ARG A 265 -98.27 -52.05 -55.41
C ARG A 265 -97.83 -51.79 -56.85
N LEU A 266 -96.60 -51.33 -57.06
CA LEU A 266 -96.01 -51.17 -58.39
C LEU A 266 -95.74 -52.52 -59.07
N LYS A 267 -95.28 -53.52 -58.29
CA LYS A 267 -95.04 -54.87 -58.78
C LYS A 267 -96.33 -55.60 -59.17
N GLU A 268 -97.40 -55.39 -58.40
CA GLU A 268 -98.73 -55.95 -58.67
C GLU A 268 -99.38 -55.35 -59.94
N GLN A 269 -99.11 -54.07 -60.22
CA GLN A 269 -99.50 -53.43 -61.48
C GLN A 269 -98.70 -53.95 -62.69
N GLU A 270 -97.41 -54.28 -62.52
CA GLU A 270 -96.58 -54.89 -63.58
C GLU A 270 -97.06 -56.31 -63.93
N ASP A 271 -97.42 -57.14 -62.93
CA ASP A 271 -97.94 -58.49 -63.16
C ASP A 271 -99.31 -58.50 -63.86
N GLN A 272 -100.19 -57.51 -63.58
CA GLN A 272 -101.46 -57.36 -64.31
C GLN A 272 -101.25 -56.93 -65.78
N LEU A 273 -100.22 -56.13 -66.07
CA LEU A 273 -99.87 -55.75 -67.44
C LEU A 273 -99.36 -56.95 -68.25
N ALA A 274 -98.60 -57.88 -67.64
CA ALA A 274 -98.14 -59.09 -68.30
C ALA A 274 -99.31 -60.02 -68.70
N ILE A 275 -100.32 -60.19 -67.84
CA ILE A 275 -101.52 -61.00 -68.13
C ILE A 275 -102.36 -60.37 -69.26
N LEU A 276 -102.43 -59.04 -69.33
CA LEU A 276 -103.13 -58.34 -70.42
C LEU A 276 -102.37 -58.44 -71.75
N GLN A 277 -101.04 -58.48 -71.75
CA GLN A 277 -100.22 -58.71 -72.94
C GLN A 277 -100.41 -60.13 -73.51
N GLU A 278 -100.44 -61.17 -72.66
CA GLU A 278 -100.67 -62.56 -73.10
C GLU A 278 -102.08 -62.74 -73.71
N LYS A 279 -103.10 -62.09 -73.12
CA LYS A 279 -104.45 -62.05 -73.69
C LYS A 279 -104.53 -61.29 -75.02
N ASN A 280 -103.65 -60.31 -75.25
CA ASN A 280 -103.60 -59.56 -76.50
C ASN A 280 -102.91 -60.37 -77.61
N GLU A 281 -101.81 -61.08 -77.32
CA GLU A 281 -101.17 -62.01 -78.27
C GLU A 281 -102.12 -63.13 -78.73
N ALA A 282 -102.94 -63.68 -77.81
CA ALA A 282 -103.96 -64.67 -78.16
C ALA A 282 -105.09 -64.11 -79.05
N ARG A 283 -105.39 -62.79 -78.95
CA ARG A 283 -106.34 -62.10 -79.85
C ARG A 283 -105.73 -61.84 -81.22
N VAL A 284 -104.45 -61.46 -81.29
CA VAL A 284 -103.71 -61.24 -82.55
C VAL A 284 -103.57 -62.54 -83.35
N ASN A 285 -103.34 -63.69 -82.70
CA ASN A 285 -103.30 -64.98 -83.38
C ASN A 285 -104.67 -65.48 -83.89
N ARG A 286 -105.79 -65.05 -83.28
CA ARG A 286 -107.14 -65.32 -83.82
C ARG A 286 -107.55 -64.37 -84.94
N LEU A 287 -107.04 -63.14 -84.95
CA LEU A 287 -107.30 -62.15 -85.99
C LEU A 287 -106.52 -62.41 -87.29
N ASN A 288 -105.37 -63.09 -87.23
CA ASN A 288 -104.63 -63.53 -88.43
C ASN A 288 -105.31 -64.68 -89.22
N ALA A 289 -106.40 -65.26 -88.72
CA ALA A 289 -107.18 -66.30 -89.41
C ALA A 289 -108.35 -65.74 -90.25
N PHE A 290 -108.69 -64.45 -90.14
CA PHE A 290 -109.75 -63.80 -90.92
C PHE A 290 -109.31 -62.37 -91.30
N GLY A 291 -108.79 -62.19 -92.52
CA GLY A 291 -108.20 -60.94 -92.99
C GLY A 291 -109.19 -59.77 -93.07
N ILE A 292 -109.03 -58.78 -92.19
CA ILE A 292 -109.60 -57.42 -92.29
C ILE A 292 -108.60 -56.41 -91.70
N GLU A 293 -108.23 -55.40 -92.51
CA GLU A 293 -107.21 -54.34 -92.36
C GLU A 293 -107.43 -53.28 -91.24
N ALA A 294 -108.12 -53.59 -90.14
CA ALA A 294 -108.51 -52.57 -89.14
C ALA A 294 -107.68 -52.57 -87.83
N VAL A 295 -106.61 -53.37 -87.70
CA VAL A 295 -105.86 -53.57 -86.43
C VAL A 295 -104.51 -52.85 -86.37
N THR A 296 -104.02 -52.29 -87.48
CA THR A 296 -102.72 -51.60 -87.53
C THR A 296 -102.71 -50.26 -86.79
N ASP A 297 -103.85 -49.56 -86.69
CA ASP A 297 -103.90 -48.21 -86.09
C ASP A 297 -103.94 -48.22 -84.55
N GLU A 298 -104.54 -49.24 -83.92
CA GLU A 298 -104.53 -49.36 -82.47
C GLU A 298 -103.15 -49.82 -81.96
N GLN A 299 -102.41 -50.60 -82.75
CA GLN A 299 -101.07 -51.09 -82.39
C GLN A 299 -100.03 -49.95 -82.37
N ALA A 300 -100.20 -48.91 -83.18
CA ALA A 300 -99.36 -47.71 -83.14
C ALA A 300 -99.60 -46.83 -81.88
N ARG A 301 -100.85 -46.76 -81.39
CA ARG A 301 -101.19 -45.99 -80.17
C ARG A 301 -100.61 -46.61 -78.90
N TRP A 302 -100.64 -47.94 -78.79
CA TRP A 302 -100.08 -48.65 -77.63
C TRP A 302 -98.54 -48.55 -77.55
N MET A 303 -97.84 -48.52 -78.69
CA MET A 303 -96.39 -48.27 -78.74
C MET A 303 -96.00 -46.88 -78.22
N GLN A 304 -96.81 -45.85 -78.48
CA GLN A 304 -96.56 -44.50 -77.95
C GLN A 304 -96.74 -44.43 -76.43
N GLU A 305 -97.76 -45.08 -75.86
CA GLU A 305 -97.99 -45.07 -74.42
C GLU A 305 -96.91 -45.88 -73.67
N GLN A 306 -96.42 -46.97 -74.27
CA GLN A 306 -95.29 -47.74 -73.71
C GLN A 306 -93.99 -46.92 -73.66
N THR A 307 -93.74 -46.09 -74.68
CA THR A 307 -92.57 -45.18 -74.72
C THR A 307 -92.67 -44.10 -73.64
N ARG A 308 -93.88 -43.59 -73.39
CA ARG A 308 -94.13 -42.59 -72.33
C ARG A 308 -93.89 -43.15 -70.93
N LEU A 309 -94.33 -44.39 -70.68
CA LEU A 309 -94.11 -45.07 -69.39
C LEU A 309 -92.63 -45.44 -69.16
N GLN A 310 -91.87 -45.79 -70.21
CA GLN A 310 -90.42 -45.99 -70.11
C GLN A 310 -89.68 -44.70 -69.70
N ASN A 311 -90.04 -43.55 -70.29
CA ASN A 311 -89.44 -42.26 -69.91
C ASN A 311 -89.72 -41.88 -68.44
N ALA A 312 -90.94 -42.13 -67.94
CA ALA A 312 -91.28 -41.90 -66.54
C ALA A 312 -90.47 -42.81 -65.58
N ARG A 313 -90.21 -44.07 -65.99
CA ARG A 313 -89.38 -45.01 -65.22
C ARG A 313 -87.92 -44.56 -65.15
N GLN A 314 -87.39 -43.97 -66.23
CA GLN A 314 -86.02 -43.46 -66.28
C GLN A 314 -85.84 -42.24 -65.36
N GLN A 315 -86.83 -41.34 -65.31
CA GLN A 315 -86.84 -40.22 -64.36
C GLN A 315 -86.91 -40.67 -62.89
N MET A 316 -87.68 -41.73 -62.58
CA MET A 316 -87.68 -42.29 -61.22
C MET A 316 -86.33 -42.92 -60.83
N LEU A 317 -85.60 -43.50 -61.79
CA LEU A 317 -84.27 -44.06 -61.54
C LEU A 317 -83.22 -42.97 -61.26
N GLU A 318 -83.33 -41.83 -61.96
CA GLU A 318 -82.51 -40.64 -61.70
C GLU A 318 -82.85 -40.01 -60.35
N TRP A 319 -84.13 -39.96 -59.97
CA TRP A 319 -84.57 -39.56 -58.64
C TRP A 319 -84.02 -40.47 -57.53
N ARG A 320 -83.94 -41.78 -57.78
CA ARG A 320 -83.32 -42.72 -56.83
C ARG A 320 -81.82 -42.48 -56.69
N LYS A 321 -81.13 -42.14 -57.79
CA LYS A 321 -79.70 -41.76 -57.75
C LYS A 321 -79.49 -40.44 -57.01
N ALA A 322 -80.31 -39.43 -57.27
CA ALA A 322 -80.30 -38.15 -56.55
C ALA A 322 -80.63 -38.34 -55.05
N GLY A 323 -81.53 -39.25 -54.71
CA GLY A 323 -81.83 -39.63 -53.32
C GLY A 323 -80.64 -40.31 -52.62
N THR A 324 -79.95 -41.22 -53.30
CA THR A 324 -78.73 -41.85 -52.76
C THR A 324 -77.54 -40.90 -52.68
N GLU A 325 -77.46 -39.88 -53.55
CA GLU A 325 -76.46 -38.81 -53.48
C GLU A 325 -76.79 -37.80 -52.38
N ALA A 326 -78.07 -37.52 -52.12
CA ALA A 326 -78.51 -36.76 -50.95
C ALA A 326 -78.23 -37.50 -49.64
N GLU A 327 -78.42 -38.83 -49.57
CA GLU A 327 -78.00 -39.64 -48.41
C GLU A 327 -76.47 -39.71 -48.23
N ARG A 328 -75.69 -39.67 -49.32
CA ARG A 328 -74.21 -39.60 -49.25
C ARG A 328 -73.69 -38.24 -48.83
N LEU A 329 -74.30 -37.15 -49.28
CA LEU A 329 -74.00 -35.80 -48.80
C LEU A 329 -74.44 -35.63 -47.34
N LYS A 330 -75.38 -36.46 -46.88
CA LYS A 330 -75.80 -36.57 -45.49
C LYS A 330 -74.84 -37.33 -44.57
N ALA A 331 -74.27 -38.44 -45.02
CA ALA A 331 -73.23 -39.11 -44.24
C ALA A 331 -71.90 -38.32 -44.21
N GLN A 332 -71.68 -37.44 -45.19
CA GLN A 332 -70.55 -36.50 -45.18
C GLN A 332 -70.80 -35.26 -44.35
N GLN A 333 -71.94 -35.19 -43.69
CA GLN A 333 -72.27 -34.12 -42.82
C GLN A 333 -72.79 -34.68 -41.48
N GLU A 334 -72.12 -35.67 -40.89
CA GLU A 334 -72.16 -36.13 -39.49
C GLU A 334 -70.83 -36.83 -39.23
#